data_AF-A0A1J4JS87-F1
#
_entry.id   AF-A0A1J4JS87-F1
#
_cell.length_a   1.000
_cell.length_b   1.000
_cell.length_c   1.000
_cell.angle_alpha   90.00
_cell.angle_beta   90.00
_cell.angle_gamma   90.00
#
_symmetry.space_group_name_H-M   'P 1'
#
loop_
_entity.id
_entity.type
_entity.pdbx_description
1 polymer ?
#
loop_
_entity_poly.entity_id
_entity_poly.type
_entity_poly.pdbx_seq_one_letter_code
_entity_poly.pdbx_strand_id
1 'polypeptide(L)'
;MLASIKSAAHASISFARMFAAAAKNSDILSRIENVIQERVRPVLKLDGGDIKIDKYEDGVVDVTLLGHCSGCPSRRATLHDGILGCLQEEIPEIKDIRETMVE
;
A
#
# COMPACT_ATOMS: atom_id res chain seq x y z
N MET A 1 -45.99 -24.48 17.09
CA MET A 1 -44.66 -25.14 17.12
C MET A 1 -43.72 -24.32 16.26
N LEU A 2 -42.68 -23.80 16.90
CA LEU A 2 -41.71 -22.85 16.36
C LEU A 2 -40.63 -23.57 15.52
N ALA A 3 -39.95 -22.77 14.71
CA ALA A 3 -38.61 -22.98 14.12
C ALA A 3 -38.52 -23.65 12.74
N SER A 4 -38.21 -22.84 11.73
CA SER A 4 -36.84 -22.81 11.18
C SER A 4 -36.71 -21.81 10.04
N ILE A 5 -36.16 -20.63 10.37
CA ILE A 5 -35.61 -19.70 9.40
C ILE A 5 -34.10 -19.81 9.62
N LYS A 6 -33.38 -20.53 8.77
CA LYS A 6 -31.91 -20.59 8.80
C LYS A 6 -31.34 -20.24 7.44
N SER A 7 -30.61 -19.13 7.44
CA SER A 7 -29.38 -18.93 6.68
C SER A 7 -29.52 -18.61 5.19
N ALA A 8 -29.54 -17.31 4.88
CA ALA A 8 -29.17 -16.77 3.56
C ALA A 8 -28.56 -15.36 3.66
N ALA A 9 -27.74 -15.09 4.69
CA ALA A 9 -27.27 -13.74 5.02
C ALA A 9 -25.75 -13.54 4.90
N HIS A 10 -25.04 -14.20 3.97
CA HIS A 10 -23.60 -14.00 3.79
C HIS A 10 -23.20 -13.22 2.52
N ALA A 11 -24.07 -12.99 1.53
CA ALA A 11 -23.59 -12.50 0.22
C ALA A 11 -23.65 -10.97 0.00
N SER A 12 -24.45 -10.20 0.75
CA SER A 12 -24.82 -8.83 0.34
C SER A 12 -24.10 -7.70 1.08
N ILE A 13 -23.37 -8.01 2.17
CA ILE A 13 -22.78 -6.99 3.07
C ILE A 13 -21.38 -6.55 2.61
N SER A 14 -20.72 -7.31 1.73
CA SER A 14 -19.35 -7.01 1.26
C SER A 14 -19.24 -5.76 0.40
N PHE A 15 -20.24 -5.47 -0.46
CA PHE A 15 -20.08 -4.41 -1.46
C PHE A 15 -20.23 -2.99 -0.88
N ALA A 16 -21.11 -2.81 0.11
CA ALA A 16 -21.35 -1.50 0.72
C ALA A 16 -20.20 -1.01 1.62
N ARG A 17 -19.47 -1.95 2.27
CA ARG A 17 -18.26 -1.62 3.02
C ARG A 17 -17.07 -1.30 2.12
N MET A 18 -16.98 -1.95 0.95
CA MET A 18 -15.91 -1.72 -0.03
C MET A 18 -15.87 -0.26 -0.51
N PHE A 19 -17.03 0.34 -0.80
CA PHE A 19 -17.10 1.73 -1.29
C PHE A 19 -16.71 2.77 -0.24
N ALA A 20 -17.09 2.56 1.03
CA ALA A 20 -16.74 3.49 2.10
C ALA A 20 -15.24 3.46 2.44
N ALA A 21 -14.62 2.28 2.37
CA ALA A 21 -13.17 2.14 2.53
C ALA A 21 -12.41 2.79 1.36
N ALA A 22 -12.88 2.59 0.12
CA ALA A 22 -12.25 3.17 -1.07
C ALA A 22 -12.20 4.71 -1.03
N ALA A 23 -13.27 5.38 -0.57
CA ALA A 23 -13.31 6.84 -0.48
C ALA A 23 -12.34 7.42 0.56
N LYS A 24 -12.16 6.76 1.71
CA LYS A 24 -11.15 7.18 2.70
C LYS A 24 -9.73 6.89 2.24
N ASN A 25 -9.52 5.78 1.54
CA ASN A 25 -8.21 5.42 1.05
C ASN A 25 -7.72 6.39 -0.04
N SER A 26 -8.58 6.97 -0.88
CA SER A 26 -8.12 7.89 -1.93
C SER A 26 -7.45 9.16 -1.40
N ASP A 27 -7.93 9.72 -0.28
CA ASP A 27 -7.33 10.89 0.36
C ASP A 27 -5.93 10.57 0.89
N ILE A 28 -5.78 9.43 1.59
CA ILE A 28 -4.50 8.98 2.12
C ILE A 28 -3.54 8.63 0.98
N LEU A 29 -4.01 7.92 -0.05
CA LEU A 29 -3.23 7.57 -1.24
C LEU A 29 -2.69 8.81 -1.94
N SER A 30 -3.51 9.85 -2.10
CA SER A 30 -3.06 11.12 -2.70
C SER A 30 -1.96 11.78 -1.87
N ARG A 31 -2.05 11.69 -0.54
CA ARG A 31 -1.03 12.23 0.36
C ARG A 31 0.27 11.43 0.30
N ILE A 32 0.17 10.10 0.30
CA ILE A 32 1.30 9.18 0.13
C ILE A 32 1.99 9.48 -1.21
N GLU A 33 1.22 9.61 -2.29
CA GLU A 33 1.76 9.86 -3.63
C GLU A 33 2.56 11.17 -3.66
N ASN A 34 2.07 12.26 -3.06
CA ASN A 34 2.81 13.52 -2.99
C ASN A 34 4.14 13.37 -2.25
N VAL A 35 4.13 12.75 -1.06
CA VAL A 35 5.35 12.51 -0.27
C VAL A 35 6.35 11.67 -1.07
N ILE A 36 5.88 10.60 -1.70
CA ILE A 36 6.72 9.73 -2.53
C ILE A 36 7.27 10.49 -3.73
N GLN A 37 6.48 11.31 -4.41
CA GLN A 37 6.91 12.11 -5.56
C GLN A 37 8.02 13.11 -5.19
N GLU A 38 7.88 13.79 -4.05
CA GLU A 38 8.81 14.85 -3.63
C GLU A 38 10.08 14.30 -2.97
N ARG A 39 9.99 13.21 -2.19
CA ARG A 39 11.13 12.69 -1.40
C ARG A 39 11.69 11.38 -1.92
N VAL A 40 10.85 10.40 -2.24
CA VAL A 40 11.29 9.02 -2.50
C VAL A 40 11.68 8.82 -3.97
N ARG A 41 10.87 9.32 -4.92
CA ARG A 41 11.11 9.24 -6.36
C ARG A 41 12.45 9.81 -6.83
N PRO A 42 12.91 11.01 -6.39
CA PRO A 42 14.20 11.52 -6.83
C PRO A 42 15.35 10.61 -6.39
N VAL A 43 15.28 10.04 -5.18
CA VAL A 43 16.28 9.09 -4.67
C VAL A 43 16.25 7.80 -5.47
N LEU A 44 15.06 7.23 -5.70
CA LEU A 44 14.92 5.99 -6.49
C LEU A 44 15.38 6.16 -7.94
N LYS A 45 15.09 7.31 -8.56
CA LYS A 45 15.54 7.59 -9.93
C LYS A 45 17.06 7.71 -10.04
N LEU A 46 17.73 8.22 -9.01
CA LEU A 46 19.21 8.23 -8.95
C LEU A 46 19.77 6.81 -8.89
N ASP A 47 19.11 5.90 -8.17
CA ASP A 47 19.42 4.47 -8.13
C ASP A 47 18.95 3.70 -9.39
N GLY A 48 18.26 4.34 -10.34
CA GLY A 48 17.76 3.71 -11.56
C GLY A 48 16.51 2.83 -11.34
N GLY A 49 15.73 3.14 -10.31
CA GLY A 49 14.44 2.53 -9.99
C GLY A 49 13.26 3.51 -10.04
N ASP A 50 12.06 2.97 -9.90
CA ASP A 50 10.82 3.73 -9.69
C ASP A 50 9.93 2.97 -8.69
N ILE A 51 8.88 3.62 -8.20
CA ILE A 51 7.92 3.04 -7.25
C ILE A 51 6.52 3.41 -7.71
N LYS A 52 5.64 2.42 -7.69
CA LYS A 52 4.22 2.59 -7.99
C LYS A 52 3.40 2.17 -6.78
N ILE A 53 2.42 2.96 -6.40
CA ILE A 53 1.48 2.60 -5.33
C ILE A 53 0.29 1.89 -5.97
N ASP A 54 -0.08 0.72 -5.45
CA ASP A 54 -1.20 -0.05 -5.96
C ASP A 54 -2.45 0.16 -5.10
N LYS A 55 -2.28 0.03 -3.77
CA LYS A 55 -3.38 0.20 -2.81
C LYS A 55 -2.87 0.51 -1.41
N TYR A 56 -3.77 1.00 -0.56
CA TYR A 56 -3.53 1.20 0.86
C TYR A 56 -4.70 0.62 1.64
N GLU A 57 -4.42 -0.29 2.59
CA GLU A 57 -5.43 -0.94 3.42
C GLU A 57 -4.88 -1.18 4.84
N ASP A 58 -5.65 -0.82 5.88
CA ASP A 58 -5.33 -1.10 7.30
C ASP A 58 -3.96 -0.61 7.81
N GLY A 59 -3.38 0.42 7.18
CA GLY A 59 -2.04 0.93 7.49
C GLY A 59 -0.93 0.24 6.71
N VAL A 60 -1.26 -0.62 5.74
CA VAL A 60 -0.30 -1.27 4.85
C VAL A 60 -0.43 -0.68 3.45
N VAL A 61 0.67 -0.17 2.91
CA VAL A 61 0.72 0.34 1.53
C VAL A 61 1.28 -0.77 0.64
N ASP A 62 0.49 -1.25 -0.31
CA ASP A 62 1.00 -2.09 -1.39
C ASP A 62 1.66 -1.20 -2.44
N VAL A 63 2.94 -1.45 -2.66
CA VAL A 63 3.78 -0.77 -3.63
C VAL A 63 4.39 -1.79 -4.58
N THR A 64 4.66 -1.37 -5.80
CA THR A 64 5.41 -2.12 -6.80
C THR A 64 6.69 -1.37 -7.06
N LEU A 65 7.81 -1.99 -6.74
CA LEU A 65 9.13 -1.44 -7.04
C LEU A 65 9.52 -1.83 -8.46
N LEU A 66 10.00 -0.85 -9.22
CA LEU A 66 10.41 -0.99 -10.62
C LEU A 66 11.92 -0.67 -10.76
N GLY A 67 12.60 -1.32 -11.70
CA GLY A 67 13.97 -0.98 -12.11
C GLY A 67 15.09 -1.85 -11.52
N HIS A 68 16.32 -1.31 -11.51
CA HIS A 68 17.53 -2.08 -11.17
C HIS A 68 17.61 -2.52 -9.69
N CYS A 69 16.86 -1.88 -8.80
CA CYS A 69 16.78 -2.26 -7.38
C CYS A 69 16.16 -3.64 -7.15
N SER A 70 15.43 -4.20 -8.13
CA SER A 70 14.85 -5.55 -8.04
C SER A 70 15.92 -6.66 -7.98
N GLY A 71 17.11 -6.41 -8.53
CA GLY A 71 18.13 -7.43 -8.78
C GLY A 71 19.20 -7.61 -7.69
N CYS A 72 19.30 -6.71 -6.70
CA CYS A 72 20.36 -6.76 -5.69
C CYS A 72 19.81 -7.21 -4.32
N PRO A 73 19.83 -8.52 -3.99
CA PRO A 73 19.16 -9.07 -2.81
C PRO A 73 19.68 -8.49 -1.49
N SER A 74 20.92 -7.99 -1.47
CA SER A 74 21.55 -7.40 -0.29
C SER A 74 21.02 -6.02 0.09
N ARG A 75 20.44 -5.25 -0.86
CA ARG A 75 19.92 -3.90 -0.58
C ARG A 75 18.42 -3.85 -0.34
N ARG A 76 17.69 -4.94 -0.58
CA ARG A 76 16.23 -4.98 -0.48
C ARG A 76 15.72 -4.62 0.91
N ALA A 77 16.24 -5.30 1.94
CA ALA A 77 15.83 -5.06 3.32
C ALA A 77 16.14 -3.62 3.76
N THR A 78 17.27 -3.06 3.35
CA THR A 78 17.66 -1.69 3.70
C THR A 78 16.83 -0.64 2.95
N LEU A 79 16.47 -0.91 1.69
CA LEU A 79 15.65 0.00 0.89
C LEU A 79 14.19 0.00 1.39
N HIS A 80 13.65 -1.19 1.69
CA HIS A 80 12.32 -1.35 2.31
C HIS A 80 12.22 -0.55 3.61
N ASP A 81 13.17 -0.75 4.53
CA ASP A 81 13.19 -0.05 5.83
C ASP A 81 13.35 1.48 5.65
N GLY A 82 14.18 1.92 4.69
CA GLY A 82 14.35 3.33 4.37
C GLY A 82 13.08 3.99 3.81
N ILE A 83 12.37 3.31 2.92
CA ILE A 83 11.09 3.80 2.36
C ILE A 83 10.02 3.81 3.45
N LEU A 84 9.93 2.75 4.25
CA LEU A 84 9.00 2.65 5.38
C LEU A 84 9.23 3.77 6.40
N GLY A 85 10.49 4.02 6.77
CA GLY A 85 10.86 5.10 7.68
C GLY A 85 10.45 6.47 7.16
N CYS A 86 10.77 6.79 5.90
CA CYS A 86 10.37 8.06 5.29
C CYS A 86 8.85 8.25 5.26
N LEU A 87 8.10 7.17 5.01
CA LEU A 87 6.64 7.18 5.01
C LEU A 87 6.05 7.35 6.41
N GLN A 88 6.64 6.70 7.42
CA GLN A 88 6.21 6.82 8.82
C GLN A 88 6.48 8.21 9.40
N GLU A 89 7.57 8.88 9.00
CA GLU A 89 7.86 10.25 9.42
C GLU A 89 6.77 11.24 8.96
N GLU A 90 6.29 11.07 7.73
CA GLU A 90 5.28 11.97 7.13
C GLU A 90 3.85 11.55 7.45
N ILE A 91 3.60 10.24 7.53
CA ILE A 91 2.27 9.64 7.69
C ILE A 91 2.37 8.50 8.73
N PRO A 92 2.19 8.79 10.02
CA PRO A 92 2.26 7.78 11.08
C PRO A 92 1.11 6.76 11.05
N GLU A 93 0.15 6.91 10.14
CA GLU A 93 -0.90 5.92 9.89
C GLU A 93 -0.35 4.66 9.18
N ILE A 94 0.81 4.77 8.53
CA ILE A 94 1.47 3.67 7.84
C ILE A 94 2.21 2.81 8.86
N LYS A 95 1.84 1.54 8.93
CA LYS A 95 2.47 0.52 9.77
C LYS A 95 3.51 -0.27 9.01
N ASP A 96 3.22 -0.59 7.75
CA ASP A 96 4.06 -1.47 6.95
C ASP A 96 3.90 -1.18 5.44
N ILE A 97 4.81 -1.71 4.63
CA ILE A 97 4.72 -1.63 3.17
C ILE A 97 4.85 -3.04 2.57
N ARG A 98 3.95 -3.37 1.66
CA ARG A 98 4.02 -4.59 0.86
C ARG A 98 4.57 -4.26 -0.51
N GLU A 99 5.79 -4.70 -0.76
CA GLU A 99 6.38 -4.63 -2.08
C GLU A 99 6.02 -5.88 -2.91
N THR A 100 5.32 -5.70 -4.01
CA THR A 100 5.10 -6.74 -5.01
C THR A 100 6.17 -6.60 -6.10
N MET A 101 6.86 -7.70 -6.42
CA MET A 101 7.84 -7.74 -7.49
C MET A 101 7.15 -8.01 -8.83
N VAL A 102 7.54 -7.25 -9.85
CA VAL A 102 7.26 -7.58 -11.24
C VAL A 102 8.58 -8.08 -11.82
N GLU A 103 8.62 -9.38 -12.16
CA GLU A 103 9.72 -10.00 -12.90
C GLU A 103 9.78 -9.51 -14.35
#